data_AF-A0A2V8SIC3-F1
#
_entry.id   AF-A0A2V8SIC3-F1
#
_cell.length_a   1.000
_cell.length_b   1.000
_cell.length_c   1.000
_cell.angle_alpha   90.00
_cell.angle_beta   90.00
_cell.angle_gamma   90.00
#
_symmetry.space_group_name_H-M   'P 1'
#
loop_
_entity.id
_entity.type
_entity.pdbx_description
1 polymer ?
#
loop_
_entity_poly.entity_id
_entity_poly.type
_entity_poly.pdbx_seq_one_letter_code
_entity_poly.pdbx_strand_id
1 'polypeptide(L)'
;MRPPNALHYVESGRPEAPVVLFLHGITGSRRYWQKKARRLAVDYHLILPDLLGFGLSPKPQVEYTMDLFRDSVRGLIEELRLGDRPLMLVGHSLGSLIALEYAARYRDHVSRMVLLSLPRFADPVTAHRIFWSGSPHYRRLLNEHSLAETLAQFRRSGLELTLRYMFRFPWAVLMDSHKFTFKSLTSTLEHCLLNYQVDTILPSVPPTPILLVHGEQDSVAPLDHVRSLPASYPFMRLQSIRGTGHHLFLTHTRLCLELIRGFLRQEEVTRGEEGRRSQASRS
;
A
#
# COMPACT_ATOMS: atom_id res chain seq x y z
N MET A 1 -13.13 -21.54 -14.00
CA MET A 1 -13.40 -21.18 -12.57
C MET A 1 -12.27 -20.28 -12.11
N ARG A 2 -12.56 -19.17 -11.41
CA ARG A 2 -11.52 -18.37 -10.75
C ARG A 2 -10.84 -19.22 -9.66
N PRO A 3 -9.52 -19.10 -9.46
CA PRO A 3 -8.85 -19.80 -8.36
C PRO A 3 -9.45 -19.37 -7.01
N PRO A 4 -9.46 -20.25 -6.00
CA PRO A 4 -10.10 -19.98 -4.70
C PRO A 4 -9.54 -18.76 -3.96
N ASN A 5 -8.33 -18.32 -4.32
CA ASN A 5 -7.66 -17.14 -3.77
C ASN A 5 -7.65 -15.93 -4.73
N ALA A 6 -8.48 -15.94 -5.79
CA ALA A 6 -8.58 -14.83 -6.74
C ALA A 6 -9.03 -13.55 -6.03
N LEU A 7 -8.25 -12.48 -6.18
CA LEU A 7 -8.57 -11.20 -5.57
C LEU A 7 -9.78 -10.56 -6.28
N HIS A 8 -10.66 -9.93 -5.50
CA HIS A 8 -11.58 -8.96 -6.08
C HIS A 8 -10.77 -7.72 -6.47
N TYR A 9 -10.94 -7.24 -7.69
CA TYR A 9 -10.40 -5.95 -8.14
C TYR A 9 -11.43 -5.14 -8.93
N VAL A 10 -11.10 -3.88 -9.19
CA VAL A 10 -11.77 -3.05 -10.20
C VAL A 10 -10.74 -2.45 -11.12
N GLU A 11 -11.13 -2.24 -12.37
CA GLU A 11 -10.30 -1.63 -13.40
C GLU A 11 -10.85 -0.27 -13.82
N SER A 12 -9.99 0.62 -14.31
CA SER A 12 -10.39 1.88 -14.93
C SER A 12 -9.33 2.36 -15.91
N GLY A 13 -9.77 2.93 -17.03
CA GLY A 13 -8.87 3.39 -18.10
C GLY A 13 -8.81 2.41 -19.26
N ARG A 14 -7.98 2.72 -20.26
CA ARG A 14 -7.82 1.89 -21.47
C ARG A 14 -6.86 0.72 -21.17
N PRO A 15 -7.18 -0.53 -21.53
CA PRO A 15 -6.30 -1.68 -21.27
C PRO A 15 -4.89 -1.53 -21.85
N GLU A 16 -4.72 -0.80 -22.95
CA GLU A 16 -3.43 -0.61 -23.63
C GLU A 16 -2.55 0.47 -22.96
N ALA A 17 -3.13 1.30 -22.10
CA ALA A 17 -2.41 2.35 -21.38
C ALA A 17 -1.41 1.75 -20.37
N PRO A 18 -0.37 2.49 -19.96
CA PRO A 18 0.57 2.01 -18.95
C PRO A 18 -0.15 1.64 -17.65
N VAL A 19 0.26 0.52 -17.05
CA VAL A 19 -0.46 -0.13 -15.96
C VAL A 19 -0.02 0.42 -14.60
N VAL A 20 -1.00 0.77 -13.77
CA VAL A 20 -0.76 1.21 -12.38
C VAL A 20 -1.58 0.35 -11.43
N LEU A 21 -0.90 -0.41 -10.57
CA LEU A 21 -1.52 -1.26 -9.54
C LEU A 21 -1.53 -0.54 -8.19
N PHE A 22 -2.72 -0.37 -7.59
CA PHE A 22 -2.91 0.29 -6.31
C PHE A 22 -3.13 -0.70 -5.17
N LEU A 23 -2.23 -0.72 -4.20
CA LEU A 23 -2.27 -1.62 -3.04
C LEU A 23 -2.65 -0.83 -1.78
N HIS A 24 -3.78 -1.19 -1.14
CA HIS A 24 -4.28 -0.49 0.04
C HIS A 24 -3.58 -0.95 1.34
N GLY A 25 -3.72 -0.16 2.40
CA GLY A 25 -3.23 -0.51 3.74
C GLY A 25 -4.10 -1.52 4.48
N ILE A 26 -3.66 -1.94 5.67
CA ILE A 26 -4.44 -2.85 6.53
C ILE A 26 -5.81 -2.27 6.85
N THR A 27 -6.84 -3.12 6.94
CA THR A 27 -8.26 -2.73 7.10
C THR A 27 -8.81 -1.89 5.93
N GLY A 28 -8.06 -1.73 4.84
CA GLY A 28 -8.51 -1.03 3.65
C GLY A 28 -9.28 -1.91 2.67
N SER A 29 -9.64 -1.30 1.55
CA SER A 29 -10.10 -1.95 0.33
C SER A 29 -9.74 -1.06 -0.87
N ARG A 30 -10.03 -1.51 -2.09
CA ARG A 30 -9.94 -0.71 -3.32
C ARG A 30 -10.60 0.65 -3.20
N ARG A 31 -11.63 0.79 -2.34
CA ARG A 31 -12.37 2.04 -2.13
C ARG A 31 -11.51 3.15 -1.53
N TYR A 32 -10.40 2.81 -0.88
CA TYR A 32 -9.42 3.78 -0.43
C TYR A 32 -8.93 4.67 -1.59
N TRP A 33 -8.76 4.07 -2.78
CA TRP A 33 -8.27 4.71 -3.99
C TRP A 33 -9.40 5.08 -4.96
N GLN A 34 -10.34 4.16 -5.19
CA GLN A 34 -11.22 4.08 -6.36
C GLN A 34 -11.83 5.40 -6.82
N LYS A 35 -12.53 6.11 -5.93
CA LYS A 35 -13.23 7.36 -6.31
C LYS A 35 -12.25 8.47 -6.72
N LYS A 36 -11.11 8.55 -6.05
CA LYS A 36 -10.16 9.65 -6.17
C LYS A 36 -9.14 9.40 -7.28
N ALA A 37 -8.63 8.16 -7.37
CA ALA A 37 -7.67 7.73 -8.37
C ALA A 37 -8.23 7.66 -9.79
N ARG A 38 -9.57 7.60 -9.98
CA ARG A 38 -10.22 7.61 -11.31
C ARG A 38 -9.75 8.75 -12.23
N ARG A 39 -9.28 9.87 -11.69
CA ARG A 39 -8.70 10.99 -12.47
C ARG A 39 -7.40 10.62 -13.19
N LEU A 40 -6.72 9.55 -12.78
CA LEU A 40 -5.52 9.02 -13.43
C LEU A 40 -5.88 8.09 -14.61
N ALA A 41 -7.12 7.60 -14.68
CA ALA A 41 -7.57 6.65 -15.70
C ALA A 41 -7.62 7.23 -17.13
N VAL A 42 -7.42 8.54 -17.28
CA VAL A 42 -7.26 9.20 -18.57
C VAL A 42 -5.95 8.80 -19.26
N ASP A 43 -4.88 8.65 -18.48
CA ASP A 43 -3.53 8.38 -18.97
C ASP A 43 -3.10 6.92 -18.71
N TYR A 44 -3.72 6.25 -17.73
CA TYR A 44 -3.25 4.97 -17.20
C TYR A 44 -4.35 3.90 -17.14
N HIS A 45 -3.94 2.64 -17.20
CA HIS A 45 -4.77 1.47 -16.87
C HIS A 45 -4.63 1.19 -15.38
N LEU A 46 -5.65 1.55 -14.59
CA LEU A 46 -5.62 1.41 -13.14
C LEU A 46 -6.19 0.05 -12.73
N ILE A 47 -5.44 -0.71 -11.93
CA ILE A 47 -5.89 -1.94 -11.28
C ILE A 47 -5.95 -1.69 -9.77
N LEU A 48 -7.13 -1.91 -9.17
CA LEU A 48 -7.36 -1.64 -7.76
C LEU A 48 -7.95 -2.88 -7.06
N PRO A 49 -7.11 -3.79 -6.54
CA PRO A 49 -7.55 -4.93 -5.76
C PRO A 49 -8.02 -4.57 -4.35
N ASP A 50 -8.90 -5.40 -3.82
CA ASP A 50 -8.99 -5.68 -2.39
C ASP A 50 -7.93 -6.76 -2.08
N LEU A 51 -7.03 -6.53 -1.12
CA LEU A 51 -6.00 -7.50 -0.73
C LEU A 51 -6.64 -8.74 -0.09
N LEU A 52 -5.98 -9.89 -0.20
CA LEU A 52 -6.43 -11.15 0.42
C LEU A 52 -6.72 -10.94 1.92
N GLY A 53 -7.84 -11.45 2.42
CA GLY A 53 -8.25 -11.22 3.81
C GLY A 53 -9.02 -9.93 4.08
N PHE A 54 -9.14 -9.04 3.09
CA PHE A 54 -9.77 -7.72 3.22
C PHE A 54 -10.80 -7.44 2.13
N GLY A 55 -11.64 -6.42 2.34
CA GLY A 55 -12.66 -5.98 1.39
C GLY A 55 -13.57 -7.12 0.94
N LEU A 56 -13.75 -7.26 -0.36
CA LEU A 56 -14.53 -8.32 -0.99
C LEU A 56 -13.68 -9.50 -1.47
N SER A 57 -12.36 -9.48 -1.24
CA SER A 57 -11.49 -10.62 -1.56
C SER A 57 -11.71 -11.79 -0.59
N PRO A 58 -11.33 -13.01 -1.01
CA PRO A 58 -11.39 -14.21 -0.16
C PRO A 58 -10.68 -14.01 1.17
N LYS A 59 -11.15 -14.71 2.20
CA LYS A 59 -10.61 -14.64 3.58
C LYS A 59 -10.32 -16.04 4.11
N PRO A 60 -9.40 -16.77 3.47
CA PRO A 60 -9.08 -18.13 3.88
C PRO A 60 -8.57 -18.16 5.34
N GLN A 61 -8.82 -19.27 6.03
CA GLN A 61 -8.33 -19.50 7.38
C GLN A 61 -6.88 -20.00 7.32
N VAL A 62 -5.96 -19.08 7.01
CA VAL A 62 -4.52 -19.33 6.87
C VAL A 62 -3.73 -18.27 7.63
N GLU A 63 -2.42 -18.44 7.71
CA GLU A 63 -1.51 -17.38 8.15
C GLU A 63 -1.29 -16.38 7.03
N TYR A 64 -1.40 -15.10 7.37
CA TYR A 64 -1.24 -13.98 6.43
C TYR A 64 0.18 -13.47 6.50
N THR A 65 1.05 -14.09 5.71
CA THR A 65 2.47 -13.75 5.59
C THR A 65 2.70 -12.79 4.43
N MET A 66 3.88 -12.15 4.43
CA MET A 66 4.28 -11.27 3.33
C MET A 66 4.38 -12.02 1.99
N ASP A 67 4.87 -13.26 2.03
CA ASP A 67 4.88 -14.17 0.88
C ASP A 67 3.47 -14.39 0.32
N LEU A 68 2.50 -14.68 1.19
CA LEU A 68 1.11 -14.89 0.76
C LEU A 68 0.54 -13.64 0.07
N PHE A 69 0.80 -12.44 0.61
CA PHE A 69 0.37 -11.21 -0.03
C PHE A 69 1.05 -11.00 -1.38
N ARG A 70 2.37 -11.15 -1.47
CA ARG A 70 3.12 -11.05 -2.74
C ARG A 70 2.57 -12.02 -3.78
N ASP A 71 2.37 -13.28 -3.40
CA ASP A 71 1.93 -14.34 -4.31
C ASP A 71 0.47 -14.12 -4.74
N SER A 72 -0.39 -13.58 -3.86
CA SER A 72 -1.76 -13.19 -4.23
C SER A 72 -1.78 -12.04 -5.25
N VAL A 73 -0.88 -11.06 -5.11
CA VAL A 73 -0.69 -9.97 -6.08
C VAL A 73 -0.14 -10.52 -7.40
N ARG A 74 0.81 -11.46 -7.35
CA ARG A 74 1.31 -12.14 -8.53
C ARG A 74 0.21 -12.90 -9.27
N GLY A 75 -0.62 -13.64 -8.55
CA GLY A 75 -1.76 -14.37 -9.13
C GLY A 75 -2.76 -13.45 -9.83
N LEU A 76 -3.03 -12.25 -9.28
CA LEU A 76 -3.86 -11.25 -9.94
C LEU A 76 -3.23 -10.74 -11.24
N ILE A 77 -1.93 -10.46 -11.23
CA ILE A 77 -1.18 -10.00 -12.40
C ILE A 77 -1.21 -11.06 -13.52
N GLU A 78 -1.08 -12.33 -13.17
CA GLU A 78 -1.17 -13.46 -14.10
C GLU A 78 -2.59 -13.64 -14.63
N GLU A 79 -3.61 -13.54 -13.77
CA GLU A 79 -5.03 -13.56 -14.17
C GLU A 79 -5.32 -12.50 -15.23
N LEU A 80 -4.76 -11.30 -15.06
CA LEU A 80 -4.92 -10.16 -15.97
C LEU A 80 -3.98 -10.18 -17.18
N ARG A 81 -3.12 -11.20 -17.30
CA ARG A 81 -2.09 -11.32 -18.37
C ARG A 81 -1.18 -10.10 -18.47
N LEU A 82 -0.79 -9.57 -17.31
CA LEU A 82 0.06 -8.39 -17.21
C LEU A 82 1.54 -8.73 -17.00
N GLY A 83 1.90 -10.02 -16.98
CA GLY A 83 3.26 -10.49 -16.62
C GLY A 83 4.40 -10.03 -17.53
N ASP A 84 4.08 -9.63 -18.77
CA ASP A 84 5.06 -9.14 -19.76
C ASP A 84 5.06 -7.60 -19.88
N ARG A 85 4.29 -6.90 -19.04
CA ARG A 85 4.12 -5.45 -19.09
C ARG A 85 4.82 -4.79 -17.90
N PRO A 86 5.60 -3.71 -18.09
CA PRO A 86 6.14 -2.98 -16.97
C PRO A 86 5.02 -2.42 -16.10
N LEU A 87 5.09 -2.68 -14.79
CA LEU A 87 4.11 -2.25 -13.81
C LEU A 87 4.61 -1.05 -13.02
N MET A 88 3.72 -0.08 -12.83
CA MET A 88 3.89 0.94 -11.81
C MET A 88 3.07 0.58 -10.57
N LEU A 89 3.70 0.60 -9.38
CA LEU A 89 3.04 0.24 -8.13
C LEU A 89 2.77 1.48 -7.28
N VAL A 90 1.57 1.59 -6.72
CA VAL A 90 1.22 2.61 -5.73
C VAL A 90 0.72 1.92 -4.47
N GLY A 91 1.49 1.99 -3.39
CA GLY A 91 1.18 1.34 -2.12
C GLY A 91 0.83 2.34 -1.02
N HIS A 92 -0.06 1.98 -0.10
CA HIS A 92 -0.23 2.66 1.20
C HIS A 92 0.03 1.69 2.34
N SER A 93 0.87 2.07 3.30
CA SER A 93 1.09 1.30 4.53
C SER A 93 1.48 -0.15 4.22
N LEU A 94 0.67 -1.14 4.61
CA LEU A 94 0.84 -2.55 4.21
C LEU A 94 1.05 -2.72 2.69
N GLY A 95 0.31 -2.00 1.86
CA GLY A 95 0.46 -2.05 0.41
C GLY A 95 1.83 -1.54 -0.07
N SER A 96 2.48 -0.65 0.68
CA SER A 96 3.85 -0.20 0.39
C SER A 96 4.88 -1.31 0.66
N LEU A 97 4.67 -2.11 1.71
CA LEU A 97 5.52 -3.27 2.01
C LEU A 97 5.39 -4.34 0.94
N ILE A 98 4.16 -4.67 0.55
CA ILE A 98 3.87 -5.64 -0.51
C ILE A 98 4.48 -5.19 -1.84
N ALA A 99 4.47 -3.89 -2.15
CA ALA A 99 5.10 -3.36 -3.35
C ALA A 99 6.63 -3.55 -3.36
N LEU A 100 7.30 -3.27 -2.23
CA LEU A 100 8.75 -3.51 -2.10
C LEU A 100 9.11 -4.99 -2.25
N GLU A 101 8.35 -5.87 -1.60
CA GLU A 101 8.51 -7.33 -1.67
C GLU A 101 8.31 -7.86 -3.08
N TYR A 102 7.28 -7.38 -3.76
CA TYR A 102 7.04 -7.71 -5.15
C TYR A 102 8.21 -7.27 -6.03
N ALA A 103 8.68 -6.03 -5.89
CA ALA A 103 9.79 -5.50 -6.68
C ALA A 103 11.12 -6.23 -6.42
N ALA A 104 11.39 -6.61 -5.17
CA ALA A 104 12.59 -7.37 -4.81
C ALA A 104 12.59 -8.77 -5.43
N ARG A 105 11.41 -9.41 -5.52
CA ARG A 105 11.27 -10.74 -6.13
C ARG A 105 11.21 -10.71 -7.67
N TYR A 106 10.52 -9.74 -8.24
CA TYR A 106 10.25 -9.62 -9.69
C TYR A 106 10.92 -8.37 -10.26
N ARG A 107 12.25 -8.36 -10.22
CA ARG A 107 13.10 -7.16 -10.38
C ARG A 107 12.89 -6.40 -11.68
N ASP A 108 12.65 -7.10 -12.80
CA ASP A 108 12.49 -6.48 -14.12
C ASP A 108 11.05 -6.09 -14.46
N HIS A 109 10.11 -6.41 -13.58
CA HIS A 109 8.68 -6.24 -13.85
C HIS A 109 8.14 -4.89 -13.35
N VAL A 110 8.81 -4.26 -12.39
CA VAL A 110 8.36 -3.00 -11.79
C VAL A 110 9.17 -1.85 -12.38
N SER A 111 8.51 -0.91 -13.07
CA SER A 111 9.19 0.27 -13.63
C SER A 111 9.34 1.40 -12.61
N ARG A 112 8.34 1.61 -11.74
CA ARG A 112 8.30 2.68 -10.74
C ARG A 112 7.43 2.32 -9.54
N MET A 113 7.74 2.91 -8.38
CA MET A 113 6.91 2.77 -7.18
C MET A 113 6.62 4.11 -6.51
N VAL A 114 5.39 4.28 -6.02
CA VAL A 114 5.01 5.35 -5.08
C VAL A 114 4.54 4.71 -3.79
N LEU A 115 5.26 4.94 -2.70
CA LEU A 115 5.03 4.31 -1.40
C LEU A 115 4.54 5.37 -0.41
N LEU A 116 3.26 5.30 -0.04
CA LEU A 116 2.63 6.21 0.89
C LEU A 116 2.70 5.62 2.30
N SER A 117 3.26 6.36 3.27
CA SER A 117 3.41 5.94 4.67
C SER A 117 3.99 4.52 4.82
N LEU A 118 5.17 4.28 4.24
CA LEU A 118 5.91 3.02 4.35
C LEU A 118 6.23 2.72 5.84
N PRO A 119 5.68 1.65 6.43
CA PRO A 119 6.00 1.26 7.79
C PRO A 119 7.41 0.64 7.82
N ARG A 120 8.38 1.35 8.38
CA ARG A 120 9.74 0.83 8.62
C ARG A 120 10.04 1.03 10.10
N PHE A 121 10.61 0.03 10.74
CA PHE A 121 10.96 0.06 12.16
C PHE A 121 12.33 -0.56 12.35
N ALA A 122 13.08 -0.09 13.36
CA ALA A 122 14.42 -0.60 13.63
C ALA A 122 14.42 -2.07 14.09
N ASP A 123 13.36 -2.46 14.80
CA ASP A 123 13.21 -3.78 15.39
C ASP A 123 11.71 -4.02 15.75
N PRO A 124 11.29 -5.28 15.98
CA PRO A 124 9.91 -5.59 16.34
C PRO A 124 9.46 -4.94 17.65
N VAL A 125 10.33 -4.78 18.65
CA VAL A 125 9.96 -4.14 19.93
C VAL A 125 9.59 -2.67 19.70
N THR A 126 10.35 -1.97 18.88
CA THR A 126 10.06 -0.60 18.44
C THR A 126 8.75 -0.54 17.64
N ALA A 127 8.52 -1.47 16.71
CA ALA A 127 7.27 -1.56 15.96
C ALA A 127 6.06 -1.74 16.89
N HIS A 128 6.13 -2.72 17.80
CA HIS A 128 5.12 -2.95 18.83
C HIS A 128 4.89 -1.71 19.67
N ARG A 129 5.93 -1.06 20.18
CA ARG A 129 5.80 0.16 21.01
C ARG A 129 5.10 1.29 20.27
N ILE A 130 5.45 1.54 19.01
CA ILE A 130 4.85 2.61 18.19
C ILE A 130 3.41 2.28 17.82
N PHE A 131 3.12 1.05 17.40
CA PHE A 131 1.74 0.63 17.15
C PHE A 131 0.90 0.68 18.43
N TRP A 132 1.49 0.33 19.58
CA TRP A 132 0.85 0.33 20.90
C TRP A 132 0.57 1.74 21.42
N SER A 133 1.47 2.71 21.21
CA SER A 133 1.31 4.10 21.64
C SER A 133 0.53 4.95 20.63
N GLY A 134 0.73 4.71 19.34
CA GLY A 134 0.10 5.40 18.22
C GLY A 134 -1.35 4.96 17.95
N SER A 135 -1.77 3.80 18.48
CA SER A 135 -3.14 3.30 18.42
C SER A 135 -3.65 2.92 19.82
N PRO A 136 -4.22 3.88 20.58
CA PRO A 136 -4.82 3.63 21.90
C PRO A 136 -5.89 2.52 21.91
N HIS A 137 -6.47 2.22 20.74
CA HIS A 137 -7.46 1.15 20.56
C HIS A 137 -6.82 -0.23 20.39
N TYR A 138 -5.61 -0.32 19.83
CA TYR A 138 -4.90 -1.59 19.68
C TYR A 138 -4.45 -2.15 21.04
N ARG A 139 -4.01 -1.25 21.94
CA ARG A 139 -3.79 -1.54 23.35
C ARG A 139 -5.01 -2.18 24.04
N ARG A 140 -6.23 -1.90 23.57
CA ARG A 140 -7.48 -2.46 24.11
C ARG A 140 -7.87 -3.79 23.44
N LEU A 141 -7.49 -4.04 22.20
CA LEU A 141 -7.79 -5.29 21.47
C LEU A 141 -6.93 -6.49 21.88
N LEU A 142 -5.71 -6.24 22.38
CA LEU A 142 -4.72 -7.28 22.71
C LEU A 142 -4.56 -7.55 24.22
N ASN A 143 -5.27 -6.85 25.10
CA ASN A 143 -5.29 -7.19 26.52
C ASN A 143 -6.16 -8.44 26.72
N GLU A 144 -5.59 -9.50 27.29
CA GLU A 144 -6.25 -10.77 27.60
C GLU A 144 -7.42 -10.57 28.58
N HIS A 145 -8.64 -10.48 28.08
CA HIS A 145 -9.86 -10.59 28.87
C HIS A 145 -10.94 -11.36 28.11
N SER A 146 -11.91 -11.90 28.86
CA SER A 146 -12.92 -12.86 28.41
C SER A 146 -13.67 -12.45 27.13
N LEU A 147 -14.12 -13.45 26.34
CA LEU A 147 -14.86 -13.32 25.09
C LEU A 147 -16.01 -12.28 25.12
N ALA A 148 -16.72 -12.17 26.25
CA ALA A 148 -17.82 -11.22 26.42
C ALA A 148 -17.34 -9.76 26.51
N GLU A 149 -16.21 -9.52 27.17
CA GLU A 149 -15.61 -8.19 27.25
C GLU A 149 -14.89 -7.81 25.95
N THR A 150 -14.26 -8.77 25.25
CA THR A 150 -13.73 -8.56 23.90
C THR A 150 -14.83 -8.07 22.95
N LEU A 151 -16.01 -8.70 22.96
CA LEU A 151 -17.17 -8.30 22.13
C LEU A 151 -17.72 -6.92 22.51
N ALA A 152 -17.85 -6.62 23.81
CA ALA A 152 -18.30 -5.32 24.29
C ALA A 152 -17.29 -4.19 23.98
N GLN A 153 -15.99 -4.50 24.06
CA GLN A 153 -14.89 -3.58 23.75
C GLN A 153 -14.73 -3.37 22.24
N PHE A 154 -14.98 -4.39 21.40
CA PHE A 154 -15.06 -4.27 19.95
C PHE A 154 -16.18 -3.32 19.54
N ARG A 155 -17.34 -3.39 20.22
CA ARG A 155 -18.46 -2.47 20.01
C ARG A 155 -18.16 -1.03 20.44
N ARG A 156 -17.52 -0.82 21.61
CA ARG A 156 -17.18 0.52 22.11
C ARG A 156 -16.02 1.18 21.35
N SER A 157 -14.94 0.43 21.10
CA SER A 157 -13.80 0.92 20.34
C SER A 157 -14.16 1.07 18.87
N GLY A 158 -14.97 0.16 18.32
CA GLY A 158 -15.59 0.30 17.01
C GLY A 158 -16.37 1.60 16.90
N LEU A 159 -17.25 1.92 17.86
CA LEU A 159 -18.04 3.16 17.85
C LEU A 159 -17.17 4.43 17.91
N GLU A 160 -16.15 4.49 18.78
CA GLU A 160 -15.24 5.65 18.88
C GLU A 160 -14.43 5.85 17.59
N LEU A 161 -13.93 4.74 17.02
CA LEU A 161 -13.18 4.73 15.76
C LEU A 161 -14.09 5.12 14.58
N THR A 162 -15.29 4.55 14.53
CA THR A 162 -16.33 4.88 13.55
C THR A 162 -16.66 6.37 13.65
N LEU A 163 -16.89 6.95 14.84
CA LEU A 163 -17.19 8.37 14.98
C LEU A 163 -16.01 9.27 14.53
N ARG A 164 -14.78 8.95 14.96
CA ARG A 164 -13.59 9.74 14.62
C ARG A 164 -13.24 9.67 13.13
N TYR A 165 -13.47 8.51 12.49
CA TYR A 165 -13.26 8.32 11.06
C TYR A 165 -14.46 8.70 10.18
N MET A 166 -15.68 8.68 10.70
CA MET A 166 -16.89 9.06 9.97
C MET A 166 -16.84 10.50 9.49
N PHE A 167 -16.27 11.42 10.27
CA PHE A 167 -16.07 12.81 9.86
C PHE A 167 -14.84 13.02 8.98
N ARG A 168 -13.88 12.08 8.97
CA ARG A 168 -12.60 12.22 8.27
C ARG A 168 -12.58 11.49 6.92
N PHE A 169 -13.34 10.40 6.77
CA PHE A 169 -13.28 9.49 5.63
C PHE A 169 -14.64 9.32 4.95
N PRO A 170 -14.68 9.02 3.63
CA PRO A 170 -15.92 8.71 2.95
C PRO A 170 -16.60 7.48 3.56
N TRP A 171 -17.92 7.54 3.77
CA TRP A 171 -18.73 6.46 4.37
C TRP A 171 -18.45 5.07 3.77
N ALA A 172 -18.34 5.00 2.44
CA ALA A 172 -18.09 3.74 1.75
C ALA A 172 -16.73 3.09 2.08
N VAL A 173 -15.71 3.89 2.44
CA VAL A 173 -14.40 3.40 2.88
C VAL A 173 -14.51 2.84 4.30
N LEU A 174 -15.23 3.54 5.19
CA LEU A 174 -15.47 3.09 6.56
C LEU A 174 -16.30 1.80 6.62
N MET A 175 -17.28 1.63 5.74
CA MET A 175 -18.04 0.38 5.66
C MET A 175 -17.19 -0.81 5.22
N ASP A 176 -16.17 -0.57 4.41
CA ASP A 176 -15.26 -1.64 3.99
C ASP A 176 -14.20 -1.94 5.04
N SER A 177 -13.92 -1.02 5.98
CA SER A 177 -12.92 -1.26 7.01
C SER A 177 -13.31 -2.31 8.04
N HIS A 178 -14.55 -2.80 8.02
CA HIS A 178 -14.99 -3.94 8.83
C HIS A 178 -15.05 -5.25 8.03
N LYS A 179 -14.69 -5.24 6.74
CA LYS A 179 -14.74 -6.43 5.87
C LYS A 179 -13.43 -7.23 5.95
N PHE A 180 -13.06 -7.64 7.16
CA PHE A 180 -11.96 -8.55 7.45
C PHE A 180 -12.44 -9.65 8.41
N THR A 181 -11.65 -10.69 8.63
CA THR A 181 -11.88 -11.62 9.75
C THR A 181 -10.88 -11.32 10.87
N PHE A 182 -11.18 -11.75 12.09
CA PHE A 182 -10.23 -11.61 13.20
C PHE A 182 -8.88 -12.23 12.83
N LYS A 183 -8.87 -13.44 12.25
CA LYS A 183 -7.66 -14.12 11.77
C LYS A 183 -6.89 -13.30 10.73
N SER A 184 -7.57 -12.74 9.72
CA SER A 184 -6.86 -11.95 8.69
C SER A 184 -6.25 -10.68 9.26
N LEU A 185 -6.94 -10.01 10.19
CA LEU A 185 -6.42 -8.83 10.87
C LEU A 185 -5.20 -9.17 11.74
N THR A 186 -5.35 -10.08 12.71
CA THR A 186 -4.29 -10.36 13.69
C THR A 186 -3.05 -10.98 13.06
N SER A 187 -3.24 -11.94 12.14
CA SER A 187 -2.12 -12.58 11.46
C SER A 187 -1.35 -11.59 10.56
N THR A 188 -2.06 -10.69 9.86
CA THR A 188 -1.40 -9.64 9.06
C THR A 188 -0.61 -8.68 9.94
N LEU A 189 -1.16 -8.25 11.08
CA LEU A 189 -0.44 -7.39 12.01
C LEU A 189 0.82 -8.05 12.52
N GLU A 190 0.70 -9.29 12.99
CA GLU A 190 1.81 -10.04 13.56
C GLU A 190 2.93 -10.27 12.55
N HIS A 191 2.63 -10.84 11.39
CA HIS A 191 3.68 -11.28 10.45
C HIS A 191 4.12 -10.21 9.45
N CYS A 192 3.27 -9.22 9.12
CA CYS A 192 3.54 -8.27 8.04
C CYS A 192 3.81 -6.84 8.51
N LEU A 193 3.46 -6.47 9.74
CA LEU A 193 3.65 -5.12 10.25
C LEU A 193 4.55 -5.05 11.48
N LEU A 194 4.30 -5.93 12.46
CA LEU A 194 4.98 -5.86 13.75
C LEU A 194 6.32 -6.61 13.74
N ASN A 195 6.35 -7.82 13.16
CA ASN A 195 7.58 -8.61 13.07
C ASN A 195 8.28 -8.52 11.72
N TYR A 196 7.69 -7.84 10.74
CA TYR A 196 8.29 -7.67 9.42
C TYR A 196 9.39 -6.60 9.43
N GLN A 197 10.57 -6.94 8.93
CA GLN A 197 11.74 -6.06 8.93
C GLN A 197 12.08 -5.64 7.50
N VAL A 198 11.63 -4.44 7.11
CA VAL A 198 11.83 -3.92 5.73
C VAL A 198 13.31 -3.86 5.34
N ASP A 199 14.19 -3.58 6.30
CA ASP A 199 15.63 -3.46 6.05
C ASP A 199 16.29 -4.74 5.53
N THR A 200 15.69 -5.91 5.73
CA THR A 200 16.21 -7.17 5.19
C THR A 200 15.96 -7.31 3.70
N ILE A 201 14.88 -6.71 3.17
CA ILE A 201 14.52 -6.80 1.75
C ILE A 201 15.06 -5.64 0.92
N LEU A 202 15.28 -4.45 1.51
CA LEU A 202 15.74 -3.26 0.79
C LEU A 202 16.97 -3.48 -0.11
N PRO A 203 18.02 -4.24 0.30
CA PRO A 203 19.17 -4.51 -0.56
C PRO A 203 18.83 -5.32 -1.83
N SER A 204 17.73 -6.07 -1.81
CA SER A 204 17.27 -6.88 -2.95
C SER A 204 16.35 -6.10 -3.91
N VAL A 205 15.86 -4.93 -3.48
CA VAL A 205 15.00 -4.07 -4.30
C VAL A 205 15.83 -3.51 -5.48
N PRO A 206 15.37 -3.67 -6.74
CA PRO A 206 16.09 -3.16 -7.89
C PRO A 206 16.14 -1.62 -7.86
N PRO A 207 17.15 -0.98 -8.46
CA PRO A 207 17.33 0.47 -8.50
C PRO A 207 16.33 1.16 -9.46
N THR A 208 15.05 0.86 -9.28
CA THR A 208 13.92 1.46 -9.97
C THR A 208 13.56 2.77 -9.29
N PRO A 209 13.04 3.79 -10.00
CA PRO A 209 12.62 5.02 -9.34
C PRO A 209 11.52 4.78 -8.29
N ILE A 210 11.78 5.19 -7.04
CA ILE A 210 10.82 5.10 -5.92
C ILE A 210 10.54 6.48 -5.34
N LEU A 211 9.27 6.84 -5.20
CA LEU A 211 8.83 8.01 -4.44
C LEU A 211 8.22 7.58 -3.11
N LEU A 212 8.86 7.95 -2.01
CA LEU A 212 8.34 7.84 -0.66
C LEU A 212 7.52 9.10 -0.34
N VAL A 213 6.25 8.94 0.06
CA VAL A 213 5.38 10.05 0.46
C VAL A 213 4.91 9.84 1.89
N HIS A 214 5.30 10.73 2.80
CA HIS A 214 5.01 10.57 4.23
C HIS A 214 4.39 11.84 4.83
N GLY A 215 3.47 11.64 5.78
CA GLY A 215 2.98 12.72 6.61
C GLY A 215 3.96 13.05 7.74
N GLU A 216 4.18 14.33 8.03
CA GLU A 216 5.08 14.75 9.12
C GLU A 216 4.55 14.43 10.52
N GLN A 217 3.25 14.15 10.64
CA GLN A 217 2.57 13.79 11.89
C GLN A 217 2.09 12.33 11.87
N ASP A 218 2.70 11.47 11.06
CA ASP A 218 2.36 10.05 10.99
C ASP A 218 2.84 9.34 12.27
N SER A 219 1.90 9.03 13.17
CA SER A 219 2.18 8.32 14.43
C SER A 219 2.19 6.80 14.30
N VAL A 220 1.91 6.26 13.10
CA VAL A 220 1.84 4.81 12.83
C VAL A 220 3.07 4.35 12.03
N ALA A 221 3.46 5.13 11.02
CA ALA A 221 4.67 4.93 10.23
C ALA A 221 5.51 6.23 10.24
N PRO A 222 6.26 6.49 11.32
CA PRO A 222 6.95 7.77 11.52
C PRO A 222 7.89 8.14 10.37
N LEU A 223 7.82 9.40 9.93
CA LEU A 223 8.66 9.96 8.87
C LEU A 223 10.16 9.73 9.13
N ASP A 224 10.59 9.89 10.38
CA ASP A 224 12.01 9.78 10.75
C ASP A 224 12.60 8.41 10.43
N HIS A 225 11.77 7.36 10.40
CA HIS A 225 12.22 6.01 10.08
C HIS A 225 12.53 5.80 8.59
N VAL A 226 12.11 6.71 7.70
CA VAL A 226 12.39 6.63 6.27
C VAL A 226 13.31 7.76 5.77
N ARG A 227 13.63 8.76 6.61
CA ARG A 227 14.46 9.92 6.23
C ARG A 227 15.84 9.54 5.71
N SER A 228 16.43 8.46 6.24
CA SER A 228 17.75 8.00 5.83
C SER A 228 17.76 7.25 4.49
N LEU A 229 16.61 6.78 4.01
CA LEU A 229 16.56 5.91 2.83
C LEU A 229 17.13 6.54 1.56
N PRO A 230 16.82 7.80 1.19
CA PRO A 230 17.40 8.42 -0.01
C PRO A 230 18.93 8.54 0.01
N ALA A 231 19.55 8.60 1.20
CA ALA A 231 21.00 8.65 1.32
C ALA A 231 21.64 7.28 1.06
N SER A 232 20.99 6.20 1.52
CA SER A 232 21.45 4.82 1.29
C SER A 232 21.04 4.25 -0.08
N TYR A 233 19.91 4.71 -0.62
CA TYR A 233 19.31 4.24 -1.86
C TYR A 233 18.98 5.44 -2.76
N PRO A 234 19.94 5.92 -3.59
CA PRO A 234 19.79 7.16 -4.37
C PRO A 234 18.66 7.17 -5.41
N PHE A 235 18.13 5.99 -5.75
CA PHE A 235 16.95 5.83 -6.60
C PHE A 235 15.62 6.11 -5.87
N MET A 236 15.67 6.31 -4.54
CA MET A 236 14.53 6.72 -3.73
C MET A 236 14.51 8.24 -3.53
N ARG A 237 13.33 8.85 -3.64
CA ARG A 237 13.08 10.25 -3.31
C ARG A 237 12.05 10.33 -2.19
N LEU A 238 12.25 11.23 -1.23
CA LEU A 238 11.33 11.43 -0.12
C LEU A 238 10.60 12.76 -0.24
N GLN A 239 9.27 12.70 -0.18
CA GLN A 239 8.38 13.85 -0.08
C GLN A 239 7.62 13.80 1.25
N SER A 240 7.88 14.77 2.13
CA SER A 240 7.06 14.97 3.33
C SER A 240 5.87 15.88 3.06
N ILE A 241 4.77 15.69 3.79
CA ILE A 241 3.59 16.55 3.75
C ILE A 241 3.32 17.07 5.17
N ARG A 242 3.39 18.39 5.34
CA ARG A 242 3.11 19.09 6.60
C ARG A 242 1.68 18.84 7.07
N GLY A 243 1.47 18.81 8.39
CA GLY A 243 0.12 18.71 8.99
C GLY A 243 -0.64 17.42 8.65
N THR A 244 0.08 16.37 8.22
CA THR A 244 -0.53 15.15 7.69
C THR A 244 -0.13 13.94 8.52
N GLY A 245 -1.10 13.08 8.83
CA GLY A 245 -0.88 11.79 9.49
C GLY A 245 -0.92 10.60 8.53
N HIS A 246 -1.16 9.41 9.06
CA HIS A 246 -1.01 8.14 8.34
C HIS A 246 -1.89 7.95 7.08
N HIS A 247 -3.09 8.51 7.06
CA HIS A 247 -4.02 8.35 5.94
C HIS A 247 -3.95 9.52 4.95
N LEU A 248 -2.74 9.88 4.53
CA LEU A 248 -2.46 11.07 3.72
C LEU A 248 -3.27 11.14 2.42
N PHE A 249 -3.52 9.99 1.76
CA PHE A 249 -4.31 10.00 0.52
C PHE A 249 -5.76 10.41 0.77
N LEU A 250 -6.32 10.08 1.94
CA LEU A 250 -7.69 10.43 2.28
C LEU A 250 -7.83 11.90 2.69
N THR A 251 -6.85 12.43 3.43
CA THR A 251 -6.89 13.81 3.95
C THR A 251 -6.32 14.84 2.97
N HIS A 252 -5.29 14.49 2.19
CA HIS A 252 -4.57 15.36 1.26
C HIS A 252 -4.57 14.82 -0.17
N THR A 253 -5.75 14.35 -0.60
CA THR A 253 -5.95 13.66 -1.89
C THR A 253 -5.38 14.40 -3.09
N ARG A 254 -5.64 15.71 -3.20
CA ARG A 254 -5.24 16.50 -4.37
C ARG A 254 -3.73 16.48 -4.52
N LEU A 255 -3.02 16.81 -3.45
CA LEU A 255 -1.56 16.80 -3.41
C LEU A 255 -0.99 15.40 -3.67
N CYS A 256 -1.57 14.35 -3.07
CA CYS A 256 -1.13 12.99 -3.33
C CYS A 256 -1.31 12.59 -4.80
N LEU A 257 -2.43 12.93 -5.43
CA LEU A 257 -2.67 12.65 -6.84
C LEU A 257 -1.73 13.44 -7.76
N GLU A 258 -1.41 14.69 -7.42
CA GLU A 258 -0.43 15.51 -8.14
C GLU A 258 0.97 14.88 -8.06
N LEU A 259 1.40 14.46 -6.87
CA LEU A 259 2.68 13.76 -6.66
C LEU A 259 2.73 12.43 -7.41
N ILE A 260 1.69 11.59 -7.28
CA ILE A 260 1.58 10.32 -7.99
C ILE A 260 1.66 10.58 -9.50
N ARG A 261 0.79 11.43 -10.05
CA ARG A 261 0.78 11.71 -11.50
C ARG A 261 2.11 12.25 -11.99
N GLY A 262 2.70 13.21 -11.27
CA GLY A 262 3.98 13.82 -11.63
C GLY A 262 5.11 12.79 -11.67
N PHE A 263 5.12 11.86 -10.71
CA PHE A 263 6.14 10.81 -10.65
C PHE A 263 5.96 9.73 -11.71
N LEU A 264 4.73 9.30 -11.97
CA LEU A 264 4.42 8.29 -12.98
C LEU A 264 4.70 8.80 -14.40
N ARG A 265 4.49 10.10 -14.68
CA ARG A 265 4.77 10.71 -16.01
C ARG A 265 6.24 10.80 -16.38
N GLN A 266 7.16 10.78 -15.40
CA GLN A 266 8.59 10.94 -15.69
C GLN A 266 9.19 9.83 -16.56
N GLU A 267 8.45 8.76 -16.86
CA GLU A 267 8.84 7.70 -17.81
C GLU A 267 8.75 8.13 -19.28
N GLU A 268 7.80 9.02 -19.63
CA GLU A 268 7.59 9.44 -21.03
C GLU A 268 8.73 10.30 -21.56
N VAL A 269 9.34 11.13 -20.70
CA VAL A 269 10.40 12.05 -21.10
C VAL A 269 11.72 11.31 -21.31
N THR A 270 12.09 10.38 -20.42
CA THR A 270 13.37 9.66 -20.51
C THR A 270 13.43 8.71 -21.71
N ARG A 271 12.33 7.98 -21.99
CA ARG A 271 12.25 7.13 -23.20
C ARG A 271 12.16 7.94 -24.50
N GLY A 272 11.51 9.10 -24.48
CA GLY A 272 11.45 10.01 -25.62
C GLY A 272 12.81 10.65 -25.97
N GLU A 273 13.65 10.92 -24.96
CA GLU A 273 15.01 11.45 -25.15
C GLU A 273 16.00 10.37 -25.62
N GLU A 274 15.92 9.15 -25.11
CA GLU A 274 16.74 8.02 -25.57
C GLU A 274 16.38 7.58 -27.01
N GLY A 275 15.08 7.62 -27.36
CA GLY A 275 14.61 7.37 -28.73
C GLY A 275 15.07 8.42 -29.74
N ARG A 276 15.14 9.69 -29.34
CA ARG A 276 15.67 10.79 -30.19
C ARG A 276 17.19 10.73 -30.35
N ARG A 277 17.93 10.38 -29.29
CA ARG A 277 19.39 10.24 -29.34
C ARG A 277 19.85 9.05 -30.19
N SER A 278 19.08 7.96 -30.22
CA SER A 278 19.38 6.77 -31.04
C SER A 278 19.03 6.94 -32.53
N GLN A 279 18.12 7.85 -32.88
CA GLN A 279 17.87 8.24 -34.27
C GLN A 279 18.88 9.28 -34.79
N ALA A 280 19.34 10.20 -33.94
CA ALA A 280 20.34 11.21 -34.30
C ALA A 280 21.77 10.66 -34.45
N SER A 281 22.06 9.45 -33.96
CA SER A 281 23.36 8.76 -34.15
C SER A 281 23.39 7.81 -35.35
N ARG A 282 22.28 7.71 -36.10
CA ARG A 282 22.15 6.91 -37.33
C ARG A 282 21.94 7.77 -38.60
N SER A 283 22.07 9.08 -38.47
CA SER A 283 22.02 10.08 -39.55
C SER A 283 23.37 10.76 -39.67
#